data_AF-A0A392PT95-F1
#
_entry.id   AF-A0A392PT95-F1
#
_cell.length_a   1.000
_cell.length_b   1.000
_cell.length_c   1.000
_cell.angle_alpha   90.00
_cell.angle_beta   90.00
_cell.angle_gamma   90.00
#
_symmetry.space_group_name_H-M   'P 1'
#
loop_
_entity.id
_entity.type
_entity.pdbx_description
1 polymer ?
#
loop_
_entity_poly.entity_id
_entity_poly.type
_entity_poly.pdbx_seq_one_letter_code
_entity_poly.pdbx_strand_id
1 'polypeptide(L)' 'MDVEALKKLNKNKKLVKKLAKRYQAFLASEAVIKQIPRLLGPGLNKAGT' A
#
# COMPACT_ATOMS: atom_id res chain seq x y z
N MET A 1 9.31 -2.86 -5.65
CA MET A 1 8.93 -2.37 -4.30
C MET A 1 8.94 -3.59 -3.39
N ASP A 2 10.00 -3.76 -2.60
CA ASP A 2 10.13 -4.91 -1.72
C ASP A 2 9.30 -4.76 -0.44
N VAL A 3 9.07 -5.85 0.26
CA VAL A 3 8.29 -5.90 1.50
C VAL A 3 8.88 -4.97 2.58
N GLU A 4 10.20 -4.82 2.62
CA GLU A 4 10.88 -3.87 3.52
C GLU A 4 10.63 -2.41 3.13
N ALA A 5 10.54 -2.12 1.83
CA ALA A 5 10.20 -0.79 1.35
C ALA A 5 8.75 -0.44 1.73
N LEU A 6 7.81 -1.39 1.62
CA LEU A 6 6.42 -1.24 2.04
C LEU A 6 6.30 -0.97 3.55
N LYS A 7 7.09 -1.66 4.38
CA LYS A 7 7.17 -1.40 5.84
C LYS A 7 7.68 0.00 6.16
N LYS A 8 8.74 0.46 5.48
CA LYS A 8 9.27 1.83 5.63
C LYS A 8 8.24 2.87 5.18
N LEU A 9 7.45 2.57 4.16
CA LEU A 9 6.42 3.46 3.61
C LEU A 9 5.27 3.74 4.60
N ASN A 10 4.89 2.77 5.43
CA ASN A 10 3.84 2.93 6.45
C ASN A 10 4.13 4.06 7.45
N LYS A 11 5.41 4.33 7.74
CA LYS A 11 5.80 5.43 8.62
C LYS A 11 5.34 6.79 8.08
N ASN A 12 5.11 6.91 6.76
CA ASN A 12 4.74 8.14 6.08
C ASN A 12 3.34 8.08 5.44
N LYS A 13 2.30 8.31 6.26
CA LYS A 13 0.88 8.36 5.82
C LYS A 13 0.61 9.33 4.65
N LYS A 14 1.37 10.43 4.53
CA LYS A 14 1.26 11.39 3.41
C LYS A 14 1.67 10.78 2.06
N LEU A 15 2.78 10.04 2.04
CA LEU A 15 3.29 9.38 0.84
C LEU A 15 2.38 8.22 0.42
N VAL A 16 1.88 7.46 1.40
CA VAL A 16 0.91 6.39 1.16
C VAL A 16 -0.35 6.93 0.48
N LYS A 17 -0.92 8.05 0.96
CA LYS A 17 -2.08 8.69 0.31
C LYS A 17 -1.77 9.22 -1.09
N LYS A 18 -0.56 9.75 -1.32
CA LYS A 18 -0.12 10.23 -2.66
C LYS A 18 0.02 9.07 -3.65
N LEU A 19 0.55 7.94 -3.21
CA LEU A 19 0.67 6.71 -3.99
C LEU A 19 -0.70 6.12 -4.34
N ALA A 20 -1.58 6.02 -3.35
CA ALA A 20 -2.95 5.53 -3.56
C ALA A 20 -3.77 6.41 -4.52
N LYS A 21 -3.50 7.72 -4.57
CA LYS A 21 -4.12 8.62 -5.56
C LYS A 21 -3.51 8.54 -6.95
N ARG A 22 -2.26 8.07 -7.07
CA ARG A 22 -1.51 8.08 -8.34
C ARG A 22 -1.64 6.76 -9.11
N TYR A 23 -1.87 5.66 -8.40
CA TYR A 23 -1.95 4.33 -8.98
C TYR A 23 -3.32 3.72 -8.69
N GLN A 24 -4.00 3.28 -9.75
CA GLN A 24 -5.34 2.71 -9.66
C GLN A 24 -5.34 1.24 -9.18
N ALA A 25 -4.25 0.51 -9.43
CA ALA A 25 -4.10 -0.88 -9.06
C ALA A 25 -2.66 -1.19 -8.63
N PHE A 26 -2.51 -2.16 -7.73
CA PHE A 26 -1.22 -2.68 -7.29
C PHE A 26 -1.11 -4.16 -7.67
N LEU A 27 -0.03 -4.54 -8.36
CA LEU A 27 0.29 -5.93 -8.65
C LEU A 27 1.23 -6.46 -7.56
N ALA A 28 0.86 -7.58 -6.94
CA ALA A 28 1.70 -8.27 -5.96
C ALA A 28 1.34 -9.76 -5.90
N SER A 29 2.24 -10.57 -5.34
CA SER A 29 1.99 -12.00 -5.09
C SER A 29 0.91 -12.19 -4.02
N GLU A 30 0.21 -13.32 -4.03
CA GLU A 30 -0.93 -13.57 -3.13
C GLU A 30 -0.57 -13.41 -1.64
N ALA A 31 0.62 -13.88 -1.25
CA ALA A 31 1.15 -13.75 0.11
C ALA A 31 1.36 -12.29 0.53
N VAL A 32 1.69 -11.41 -0.41
CA VAL A 32 1.96 -9.99 -0.18
C VAL A 32 0.68 -9.16 -0.29
N ILE A 33 -0.25 -9.50 -1.19
CA ILE A 33 -1.56 -8.86 -1.34
C ILE A 33 -2.32 -8.82 -0.01
N LYS A 34 -2.32 -9.93 0.74
CA LYS A 34 -2.97 -10.01 2.06
C LYS A 34 -2.29 -9.12 3.11
N GLN A 35 -0.99 -8.83 2.94
CA GLN A 35 -0.21 -7.99 3.84
C GLN A 35 -0.30 -6.51 3.50
N ILE A 36 -0.53 -6.13 2.23
CA ILE A 36 -0.58 -4.74 1.77
C ILE A 36 -1.56 -3.86 2.57
N PRO A 37 -2.84 -4.26 2.77
CA PRO A 37 -3.78 -3.46 3.57
C PRO A 37 -3.36 -3.31 5.03
N ARG A 38 -2.73 -4.35 5.62
CA ARG A 38 -2.23 -4.32 7.00
C ARG A 38 -0.97 -3.45 7.14
N LEU A 39 -0.10 -3.48 6.14
CA LEU A 39 1.16 -2.75 6.13
C LEU A 39 1.00 -1.29 5.76
N LEU A 40 0.13 -0.93 4.81
CA LEU A 40 -0.07 0.45 4.37
C LEU A 40 -1.27 1.12 5.03
N GLY A 41 -2.03 0.36 5.82
CA GLY A 41 -3.21 0.81 6.55
C GLY A 41 -4.47 0.89 5.67
N PRO A 42 -5.64 1.13 6.30
CA PRO A 42 -6.94 1.12 5.63
C PRO A 42 -7.09 2.20 4.53
N GLY A 43 -6.19 3.18 4.50
CA GLY A 43 -6.18 4.24 3.48
C GLY A 43 -5.93 3.75 2.05
N LEU A 44 -5.34 2.57 1.86
CA LEU A 44 -5.20 1.96 0.53
C LEU A 44 -6.44 1.18 0.09
N ASN A 45 -7.13 0.53 1.03
CA ASN A 45 -8.28 -0.32 0.73
C ASN A 45 -9.48 0.49 0.19
N LYS A 46 -9.56 1.77 0.58
CA LYS A 46 -10.62 2.71 0.18
C LYS A 46 -10.30 3.50 -1.10
N ALA A 47 -9.06 3.40 -1.61
CA ALA A 47 -8.63 4.11 -2.81
C ALA A 47 -8.80 3.28 -4.09
N GLY A 48 -9.11 1.99 -3.95
CA GLY A 48 -9.35 1.05 -5.05
C GLY A 48 -10.83 0.68 -5.27
N THR A 49 -11.75 1.31 -4.54
CA THR A 49 -13.21 1.31 -4.81
C THR A 49 -13.61 2.59 -5.50
#